data_AF-A0A9D6QUD1-F1
#
_entry.id   AF-A0A9D6QUD1-F1
#
_cell.length_a   1.000
_cell.length_b   1.000
_cell.length_c   1.000
_cell.angle_alpha   90.00
_cell.angle_beta   90.00
_cell.angle_gamma   90.00
#
_symmetry.space_group_name_H-M   'P 1'
#
loop_
_entity.id
_entity.type
_entity.pdbx_description
1 polymer ?
#
loop_
_entity_poly.entity_id
_entity_poly.type
_entity_poly.pdbx_seq_one_letter_code
_entity_poly.pdbx_strand_id
1 'polypeptide(L)' 'MVRHWAPERGQAIWIDMNLQAVHEQMGRPALVLSPVAYNRARRSALICSLPDAAVEEALGKLGTLLQA' A
#
# COMPACT_ATOMS: atom_id res chain seq x y z
N MET A 1 -25.95 0.66 6.26
CA MET A 1 -24.79 1.08 7.09
C MET A 1 -23.55 1.08 6.19
N VAL A 2 -23.06 2.26 5.77
CA VAL A 2 -21.89 2.34 4.88
C VAL A 2 -20.63 2.08 5.71
N ARG A 3 -20.02 0.90 5.55
CA ARG A 3 -18.68 0.65 6.10
C ARG A 3 -17.71 1.51 5.30
N HIS A 4 -17.13 2.51 5.95
CA HIS A 4 -16.03 3.26 5.36
C HIS A 4 -14.86 2.28 5.17
N TRP A 5 -14.32 2.25 3.97
CA TRP A 5 -13.15 1.44 3.67
C TRP A 5 -11.98 1.88 4.55
N ALA A 6 -11.23 0.92 5.10
CA ALA A 6 -10.01 1.15 5.86
C ALA A 6 -9.06 -0.01 5.58
N PRO A 7 -7.77 0.27 5.28
CA PRO A 7 -6.82 -0.77 4.96
C PRO A 7 -6.47 -1.63 6.18
N GLU A 8 -6.14 -2.88 5.93
CA GLU A 8 -5.69 -3.84 6.95
C GLU A 8 -4.17 -3.85 7.08
N ARG A 9 -3.67 -4.18 8.27
CA ARG A 9 -2.23 -4.33 8.50
C ARG A 9 -1.67 -5.41 7.57
N GLY A 10 -0.53 -5.12 6.95
CA GLY A 10 0.11 -6.02 5.99
C GLY A 10 -0.39 -5.89 4.56
N GLN A 11 -1.44 -5.10 4.31
CA GLN A 11 -1.84 -4.78 2.93
C GLN A 11 -0.82 -3.83 2.28
N ALA A 12 -0.42 -4.14 1.06
CA ALA A 12 0.25 -3.22 0.16
C ALA A 12 -0.80 -2.36 -0.54
N ILE A 13 -0.63 -1.05 -0.49
CA ILE A 13 -1.55 -0.06 -1.08
C ILE A 13 -0.76 0.94 -1.93
N TRP A 14 -1.42 1.52 -2.93
CA TRP A 14 -0.89 2.67 -3.66
C TRP A 14 -1.31 3.95 -2.98
N ILE A 15 -0.35 4.85 -2.71
CA ILE A 15 -0.59 6.16 -2.15
C ILE A 15 -0.17 7.24 -3.13
N ASP A 16 -0.96 8.31 -3.22
CA ASP A 16 -0.53 9.52 -3.91
C ASP A 16 0.18 10.42 -2.89
N MET A 17 1.45 10.74 -3.15
CA MET A 17 2.26 11.64 -2.31
C MET A 17 2.58 12.96 -3.03
N ASN A 18 1.86 13.29 -4.11
CA ASN A 18 2.17 14.48 -4.88
C ASN A 18 1.43 15.71 -4.33
N LEU A 19 2.16 16.66 -3.72
CA LEU A 19 1.62 17.99 -3.38
C LEU A 19 1.52 18.92 -4.61
N GLN A 20 2.11 18.53 -5.75
CA GLN A 20 2.15 19.28 -7.02
C GLN A 20 1.97 18.28 -8.17
N ALA A 21 0.77 17.71 -8.31
CA ALA A 21 0.47 16.64 -9.25
C ALA A 21 0.94 16.93 -10.69
N VAL A 22 2.06 16.33 -11.09
CA VAL A 22 2.37 16.07 -12.51
C VAL A 22 1.71 14.75 -12.87
N HIS A 23 0.84 14.81 -13.87
CA HIS A 23 -0.17 13.83 -14.26
C HIS A 23 0.32 12.41 -14.62
N GLU A 24 1.64 12.16 -14.65
CA GLU A 24 2.22 10.95 -15.26
C GLU A 24 2.84 9.97 -14.26
N GLN A 25 3.01 10.35 -12.99
CA GLN A 25 3.61 9.45 -12.01
C GLN A 25 2.51 8.66 -11.30
N MET A 26 2.43 7.37 -11.61
CA MET A 26 1.67 6.39 -10.81
C MET A 26 2.07 6.57 -9.33
N GLY A 27 1.09 6.47 -8.42
CA GLY A 27 1.30 6.61 -6.98
C GLY A 27 2.45 5.72 -6.47
N ARG A 28 2.91 5.93 -5.24
CA ARG A 28 3.98 5.11 -4.65
C ARG A 28 3.40 3.92 -3.87
N PRO A 29 4.02 2.74 -3.93
CA PRO A 29 3.58 1.60 -3.13
C PRO A 29 3.96 1.80 -1.66
N ALA A 30 3.07 1.40 -0.76
CA ALA A 30 3.28 1.48 0.68
C ALA A 30 2.67 0.27 1.42
N LEU A 31 3.29 -0.14 2.51
CA LEU A 31 2.81 -1.20 3.39
C LEU A 31 2.09 -0.61 4.60
N VAL A 32 0.91 -1.14 4.91
CA VAL A 32 0.12 -0.70 6.08
C VAL A 32 0.65 -1.38 7.34
N LEU A 33 1.10 -0.58 8.31
CA LEU A 33 1.70 -1.06 9.55
C LEU A 33 0.72 -1.09 10.73
N SER A 34 -0.32 -0.27 10.66
CA SER A 34 -1.28 -0.04 11.74
C SER A 34 -2.47 -1.01 11.70
N PRO A 35 -3.04 -1.39 12.85
CA PRO A 35 -4.23 -2.24 12.89
C PRO A 35 -5.48 -1.58 12.28
N VAL A 36 -6.35 -2.37 11.64
CA VAL A 36 -7.58 -1.86 10.99
C VAL A 36 -8.51 -1.11 11.95
N ALA A 37 -8.53 -1.47 13.24
CA ALA A 37 -9.30 -0.77 14.26
C ALA A 37 -8.81 0.67 14.46
N TYR A 38 -7.48 0.88 14.50
CA TYR A 38 -6.88 2.21 14.53
C TYR A 38 -7.24 2.98 13.25
N ASN A 39 -7.11 2.32 12.08
CA ASN A 39 -7.33 2.97 10.78
C ASN A 39 -8.76 3.49 10.62
N ARG A 40 -9.74 2.70 11.06
CA ARG A 40 -11.16 3.10 11.09
C ARG A 40 -11.43 4.23 12.08
N ALA A 41 -10.89 4.12 13.29
CA ALA A 41 -11.12 5.11 14.35
C ALA A 41 -10.50 6.47 14.02
N ARG A 42 -9.29 6.48 13.45
CA ARG A 42 -8.53 7.70 13.13
C ARG A 42 -8.76 8.22 11.71
N ARG A 43 -9.43 7.45 10.85
CA ARG A 43 -9.54 7.73 9.40
C ARG A 43 -8.18 8.03 8.77
N SER A 44 -7.14 7.35 9.25
CA SER A 44 -5.76 7.49 8.80
C SER A 44 -5.01 6.18 9.05
N ALA A 45 -3.97 5.90 8.28
CA ALA A 45 -3.15 4.70 8.45
C ALA A 45 -1.69 5.09 8.68
N LEU A 46 -1.03 4.41 9.61
CA LEU A 46 0.43 4.35 9.67
C LEU A 46 0.90 3.41 8.56
N ILE A 47 1.74 3.93 7.67
CA ILE A 47 2.27 3.25 6.49
C ILE A 47 3.79 3.45 6.39
N CYS A 48 4.44 2.57 5.64
CA CYS A 48 5.85 2.71 5.25
C CYS A 48 5.95 2.62 3.73
N SER A 49 6.73 3.52 3.11
CA SER A 49 6.99 3.46 1.67
C SER A 49 7.75 2.19 1.33
N LEU A 50 7.34 1.52 0.25
CA LEU A 50 8.07 0.38 -0.28
C LEU A 50 9.08 0.90 -1.33
N PRO A 51 10.39 0.58 -1.21
CA PRO A 51 11.36 0.88 -2.25
C PRO A 51 11.20 -0.09 -3.43
N ASP A 52 11.53 0.37 -4.65
CA ASP A 52 11.36 -0.40 -5.88
C ASP A 52 12.04 -1.78 -5.81
N ALA A 53 13.26 -1.84 -5.26
CA ALA A 53 14.00 -3.10 -5.11
C ALA A 53 13.23 -4.16 -4.30
N ALA A 54 12.49 -3.76 -3.25
CA ALA A 54 11.70 -4.70 -2.46
C ALA A 54 10.44 -5.17 -3.22
N VAL A 55 9.87 -4.31 -4.05
CA VAL A 55 8.71 -4.65 -4.90
C VAL A 55 9.12 -5.65 -5.97
N GLU A 56 10.23 -5.39 -6.66
CA GLU A 56 10.77 -6.28 -7.70
C GLU A 56 11.10 -7.68 -7.13
N GLU A 57 11.74 -7.74 -5.95
CA GLU A 57 12.03 -9.03 -5.29
C GLU A 57 10.75 -9.82 -4.98
N ALA A 58 9.73 -9.14 -4.44
CA ALA A 58 8.45 -9.77 -4.11
C ALA A 58 7.73 -10.28 -5.37
N LEU A 59 7.69 -9.48 -6.44
CA LEU A 59 7.08 -9.86 -7.71
C LEU A 59 7.82 -11.04 -8.37
N GLY A 60 9.16 -11.07 -8.32
CA GLY A 60 9.94 -12.19 -8.83
C GLY A 60 9.64 -13.51 -8.09
N LYS A 61 9.53 -13.47 -6.76
CA LYS A 61 9.13 -14.63 -5.95
C LYS A 61 7.72 -15.10 -6.29
N LEU A 62 6.76 -14.19 -6.38
CA LEU A 62 5.39 -14.50 -6.75
C LEU A 62 5.30 -15.08 -8.16
N GLY A 63 6.03 -14.51 -9.13
CA GLY A 63 6.11 -15.03 -10.50
C GLY A 63 6.59 -16.48 -10.53
N THR A 64 7.61 -16.81 -9.73
CA THR A 64 8.11 -18.19 -9.61
C THR A 64 7.05 -19.13 -9.02
N LEU A 65 6.31 -18.69 -7.99
CA LEU A 65 5.27 -19.49 -7.35
C LEU A 65 4.03 -19.70 -8.23
N LEU A 66 3.70 -18.75 -9.11
CA LEU A 66 2.53 -18.83 -9.98
C LEU A 66 2.80 -19.57 -11.29
N GLN A 67 4.07 -19.76 -11.65
CA GLN A 67 4.50 -20.48 -12.86
C GLN A 67 4.88 -21.95 -12.58
N ALA A 68 4.85 -22.38 -11.31
CA ALA A 68 5.03 -23.76 -10.87
C ALA A 68 3.69 -24.51 -10.80
#